data_AF-A0A163MDN5-F1
#
_entry.id   AF-A0A163MDN5-F1
#
_cell.length_a   1.000
_cell.length_b   1.000
_cell.length_c   1.000
_cell.angle_alpha   90.00
_cell.angle_beta   90.00
_cell.angle_gamma   90.00
#
_symmetry.space_group_name_H-M   'P 1'
#
loop_
_entity.id
_entity.type
_entity.pdbx_description
1 polymer ?
#
loop_
_entity_poly.entity_id
_entity_poly.type
_entity_poly.pdbx_seq_one_letter_code
_entity_poly.pdbx_strand_id
1 'polypeptide(L)'
;MAMTCLCYPDGYDMSLLPGSTTTDCVKHQLRPAHQYDPFTTSPEATAGEWMHNLELMHHYTAHAHMTMPGLQAAKQIWGFAVPQEGFKHPHLMHVILSFSANHLAYINLSRASYYRVLASTHQSAALTGLNRTLADLGPANCHALFASASLTIMNAFADARTYSLEILIEILQLLRGMSFVLNTAVPWIENGPFDAIIR
;
A
#
# COMPACT_ATOMS: atom_id res chain seq x y z
N MET A 1 -2.32 -12.22 54.73
CA MET A 1 -3.05 -12.22 53.45
C MET A 1 -2.04 -11.78 52.39
N ALA A 2 -1.05 -12.60 52.01
CA ALA A 2 -1.11 -13.77 51.09
C ALA A 2 -1.75 -13.37 49.75
N MET A 3 -1.15 -13.55 48.56
CA MET A 3 -0.14 -14.51 48.12
C MET A 3 0.48 -14.03 46.79
N THR A 4 1.80 -14.13 46.66
CA THR A 4 2.56 -14.13 45.40
C THR A 4 2.44 -15.50 44.75
N CYS A 5 2.37 -15.59 43.42
CA CYS A 5 2.67 -16.82 42.68
C CYS A 5 3.68 -16.54 41.56
N LEU A 6 4.89 -17.05 41.79
CA LEU A 6 5.92 -17.33 40.78
C LEU A 6 5.53 -18.61 40.03
N CYS A 7 5.72 -18.64 38.71
CA CYS A 7 5.98 -19.87 37.98
C CYS A 7 7.10 -19.61 36.97
N TYR A 8 8.22 -20.30 37.19
CA TYR A 8 9.37 -20.50 36.31
C TYR A 8 9.32 -21.99 35.90
N PRO A 9 9.64 -22.38 34.65
CA PRO A 9 10.01 -23.75 34.37
C PRO A 9 11.50 -23.87 34.02
N ASP A 10 12.15 -24.76 34.76
CA ASP A 10 13.27 -25.63 34.39
C ASP A 10 14.63 -24.95 34.04
N GLY A 11 15.72 -25.15 34.78
CA GLY A 11 16.09 -26.27 35.65
C GLY A 11 17.09 -27.19 34.96
N TYR A 12 18.30 -26.68 34.66
CA TYR A 12 19.47 -27.52 34.39
C TYR A 12 20.53 -27.27 35.45
N ASP A 13 20.69 -28.26 36.33
CA ASP A 13 21.78 -28.41 37.27
C ASP A 13 22.99 -29.02 36.53
N MET A 14 24.18 -28.45 36.74
CA MET A 14 25.44 -29.09 36.39
C MET A 14 26.41 -28.96 37.58
N SER A 15 26.30 -29.97 38.44
CA SER A 15 27.27 -30.45 39.41
C SER A 15 28.76 -30.13 39.12
N LEU A 16 29.41 -29.53 40.12
CA LEU A 16 30.75 -29.84 40.66
C LEU A 16 31.83 -30.42 39.72
N LEU A 17 32.91 -29.65 39.49
CA LEU A 17 34.30 -30.13 39.53
C LEU A 17 35.27 -29.04 40.02
N PRO A 18 36.27 -29.36 40.87
CA PRO A 18 37.26 -28.43 41.42
C PRO A 18 38.60 -28.48 40.67
N GLY A 19 39.26 -27.32 40.45
CA GLY A 19 40.70 -27.28 40.15
C GLY A 19 41.16 -26.17 39.20
N SER A 20 42.31 -25.57 39.58
CA SER A 20 43.28 -24.78 38.79
C SER A 20 43.08 -23.25 38.63
N THR A 21 43.80 -22.53 39.51
CA THR A 21 44.84 -21.51 39.24
C THR A 21 44.75 -20.57 38.04
N THR A 22 44.72 -19.28 38.38
CA THR A 22 45.43 -18.11 37.79
C THR A 22 45.50 -17.91 36.27
N THR A 23 45.31 -16.63 35.91
CA THR A 23 45.61 -15.94 34.64
C THR A 23 44.72 -16.28 33.46
N ASP A 24 43.72 -15.42 33.18
CA ASP A 24 43.76 -14.72 31.90
C ASP A 24 42.94 -13.43 31.86
N CYS A 25 43.58 -12.40 31.29
CA CYS A 25 43.13 -11.03 31.20
C CYS A 25 42.16 -10.89 30.02
N VAL A 26 40.85 -10.74 30.28
CA VAL A 26 39.86 -10.46 29.23
C VAL A 26 39.14 -9.14 29.53
N LYS A 27 39.75 -8.07 29.00
CA LYS A 27 39.14 -6.82 28.50
C LYS A 27 37.71 -6.54 28.99
N HIS A 28 37.61 -5.81 30.10
CA HIS A 28 36.38 -5.12 30.46
C HIS A 28 36.22 -3.89 29.54
N GLN A 29 35.75 -4.11 28.32
CA GLN A 29 35.26 -3.05 27.44
C GLN A 29 33.81 -2.75 27.82
N LEU A 30 33.62 -1.63 28.53
CA LEU A 30 32.33 -0.99 28.73
C LEU A 30 31.72 -0.69 27.34
N ARG A 31 30.53 -1.23 27.05
CA ARG A 31 29.76 -0.92 25.82
C ARG A 31 29.34 0.57 25.87
N PRO A 32 29.56 1.36 24.80
CA PRO A 32 28.97 2.68 24.71
C PRO A 32 27.44 2.56 24.61
N ALA A 33 26.76 3.48 25.28
CA ALA A 33 25.31 3.65 25.24
C ALA A 33 24.81 3.86 23.80
N HIS A 34 23.66 3.25 23.52
CA HIS A 34 22.73 3.50 22.42
C HIS A 34 23.22 4.46 21.32
N GLN A 35 23.63 3.86 20.21
CA GLN A 35 23.78 4.55 18.94
C GLN A 35 22.40 5.09 18.51
N TYR A 36 22.29 6.41 18.44
CA TYR A 36 21.11 7.13 17.97
C TYR A 36 21.10 7.05 16.44
N ASP A 37 20.13 6.33 15.86
CA ASP A 37 19.91 6.29 14.42
C ASP A 37 19.20 7.58 13.94
N PRO A 38 19.73 8.32 12.95
CA PRO A 38 19.26 9.68 12.64
C PRO A 38 18.03 9.74 11.71
N PHE A 39 17.24 8.68 11.58
CA PHE A 39 16.02 8.68 10.76
C PHE A 39 14.75 8.87 11.61
N THR A 40 14.73 9.88 12.48
CA THR A 40 13.47 10.30 13.11
C THR A 40 12.84 11.36 12.21
N THR A 41 11.92 10.95 11.34
CA THR A 41 11.01 11.88 10.66
C THR A 41 10.30 12.71 11.73
N SER A 42 10.39 14.04 11.64
CA SER A 42 9.73 14.93 12.59
C SER A 42 8.22 14.62 12.62
N PRO A 43 7.57 14.60 13.80
CA PRO A 43 6.12 14.40 13.91
C PRO A 43 5.32 15.34 13.00
N GLU A 44 5.81 16.55 12.77
CA GLU A 44 5.19 17.54 11.86
C GLU A 44 5.23 17.11 10.39
N ALA A 45 6.30 16.45 9.94
CA ALA A 45 6.40 15.94 8.57
C ALA A 45 5.41 14.79 8.33
N THR A 46 5.25 13.91 9.32
CA THR A 46 4.25 12.84 9.27
C THR A 46 2.82 13.37 9.35
N ALA A 47 2.58 14.45 10.09
CA ALA A 47 1.28 15.10 10.15
C ALA A 47 0.91 15.75 8.79
N GLY A 48 1.88 16.36 8.12
CA GLY A 48 1.70 16.88 6.76
C GLY A 48 1.31 15.78 5.77
N GLU A 49 2.04 14.67 5.76
CA GLU A 49 1.72 13.51 4.92
C GLU A 49 0.31 12.94 5.20
N TRP A 50 -0.03 12.80 6.48
CA TRP A 50 -1.35 12.33 6.91
C TRP A 50 -2.47 13.25 6.42
N MET A 51 -2.32 14.57 6.58
CA MET A 51 -3.34 15.53 6.14
C MET A 51 -3.56 15.49 4.63
N HIS A 52 -2.49 15.34 3.84
CA HIS A 52 -2.62 15.20 2.39
C HIS A 52 -3.38 13.92 2.02
N ASN A 53 -3.06 12.79 2.65
CA ASN A 53 -3.76 11.53 2.41
C ASN A 53 -5.26 11.64 2.71
N LEU A 54 -5.63 12.34 3.79
CA LEU A 54 -7.02 12.60 4.14
C LEU A 54 -7.73 13.51 3.13
N GLU A 55 -7.08 14.59 2.67
CA GLU A 55 -7.60 15.47 1.61
C GLU A 55 -7.90 14.67 0.34
N LEU A 56 -6.94 13.85 -0.09
CA LEU A 56 -7.08 12.98 -1.26
C LEU A 56 -8.21 11.97 -1.09
N MET A 57 -8.32 11.32 0.07
CA MET A 57 -9.37 10.33 0.30
C MET A 57 -10.78 10.95 0.37
N HIS A 58 -10.88 12.12 1.01
CA HIS A 58 -12.11 12.90 1.03
C HIS A 58 -12.52 13.31 -0.39
N HIS A 59 -11.58 13.83 -1.19
CA HIS A 59 -11.86 14.20 -2.58
C HIS A 59 -12.29 13.01 -3.45
N TYR A 60 -11.69 11.83 -3.23
CA TYR A 60 -12.06 10.63 -3.97
C TYR A 60 -13.53 10.26 -3.76
N THR A 61 -13.92 10.15 -2.49
CA THR A 61 -15.27 9.73 -2.08
C THR A 61 -16.32 10.79 -2.36
N ALA A 62 -15.97 12.07 -2.25
CA ALA A 62 -16.91 13.16 -2.52
C ALA A 62 -17.09 13.48 -4.01
N HIS A 63 -16.04 13.33 -4.83
CA HIS A 63 -16.03 13.81 -6.21
C HIS A 63 -15.42 12.85 -7.22
N ALA A 64 -14.18 12.39 -7.01
CA ALA A 64 -13.41 11.75 -8.08
C ALA A 64 -14.03 10.42 -8.56
N HIS A 65 -14.60 9.61 -7.67
CA HIS A 65 -15.20 8.33 -8.09
C HIS A 65 -16.35 8.50 -9.10
N MET A 66 -17.01 9.66 -9.14
CA MET A 66 -18.12 9.93 -10.07
C MET A 66 -17.66 10.07 -11.52
N THR A 67 -16.36 10.32 -11.75
CA THR A 67 -15.75 10.36 -13.08
C THR A 67 -15.36 8.96 -13.59
N MET A 68 -15.53 7.92 -12.78
CA MET A 68 -15.24 6.54 -13.18
C MET A 68 -16.23 6.08 -14.28
N PRO A 69 -15.77 5.23 -15.22
CA PRO A 69 -16.62 4.70 -16.27
C PRO A 69 -17.70 3.75 -15.71
N GLY A 70 -18.78 3.58 -16.48
CA GLY A 70 -19.87 2.66 -16.17
C GLY A 70 -21.16 3.35 -15.72
N LEU A 71 -22.20 2.52 -15.52
CA LEU A 71 -23.51 2.94 -15.03
C LEU A 71 -23.46 3.37 -13.56
N GLN A 72 -24.55 3.95 -13.06
CA GLN A 72 -24.62 4.43 -11.67
C GLN A 72 -24.29 3.34 -10.64
N ALA A 73 -24.66 2.07 -10.90
CA ALA A 73 -24.31 0.94 -10.05
C ALA A 73 -22.78 0.74 -9.95
N ALA A 74 -22.07 0.76 -11.09
CA ALA A 74 -20.62 0.69 -11.13
C ALA A 74 -19.97 1.86 -10.36
N LYS A 75 -20.50 3.08 -10.54
CA LYS A 75 -20.03 4.26 -9.81
C LYS A 75 -20.18 4.12 -8.29
N GLN A 76 -21.29 3.53 -7.82
CA GLN A 76 -21.46 3.24 -6.38
C GLN A 76 -20.42 2.24 -5.88
N ILE A 77 -20.09 1.20 -6.66
CA ILE A 77 -19.03 0.25 -6.31
C ILE A 77 -17.69 0.98 -6.21
N TRP A 78 -17.35 1.83 -7.19
CA TRP A 78 -16.14 2.66 -7.15
C TRP A 78 -16.12 3.62 -5.94
N GLY A 79 -17.25 4.22 -5.58
CA GLY A 79 -17.34 5.20 -4.49
C GLY A 79 -17.36 4.60 -3.09
N PHE A 80 -17.79 3.34 -2.94
CA PHE A 80 -18.00 2.72 -1.64
C PHE A 80 -17.22 1.42 -1.46
N ALA A 81 -17.50 0.40 -2.29
CA ALA A 81 -16.95 -0.94 -2.10
C ALA A 81 -15.45 -1.00 -2.39
N VAL A 82 -14.97 -0.27 -3.39
CA VAL A 82 -13.53 -0.21 -3.74
C VAL A 82 -12.71 0.45 -2.62
N PRO A 83 -13.10 1.60 -2.05
CA PRO A 83 -12.49 2.14 -0.82
C PRO A 83 -12.47 1.17 0.36
N GLN A 84 -13.57 0.46 0.61
CA GLN A 84 -13.64 -0.52 1.69
C GLN A 84 -12.62 -1.65 1.49
N GLU A 85 -12.46 -2.12 0.25
CA GLU A 85 -11.46 -3.10 -0.10
C GLU A 85 -10.04 -2.53 0.02
N GLY A 86 -9.85 -1.25 -0.31
CA GLY A 86 -8.58 -0.53 -0.16
C GLY A 86 -8.04 -0.51 1.26
N PHE A 87 -8.91 -0.48 2.29
CA PHE A 87 -8.45 -0.55 3.69
C PHE A 87 -7.76 -1.88 4.05
N LYS A 88 -8.04 -2.96 3.31
CA LYS A 88 -7.40 -4.27 3.50
C LYS A 88 -6.14 -4.43 2.65
N HIS A 89 -6.05 -3.67 1.55
CA HIS A 89 -5.02 -3.81 0.53
C HIS A 89 -4.30 -2.47 0.28
N PRO A 90 -3.14 -2.23 0.92
CA PRO A 90 -2.43 -0.95 0.82
C PRO A 90 -2.13 -0.50 -0.62
N HIS A 91 -1.85 -1.44 -1.53
CA HIS A 91 -1.64 -1.12 -2.94
C HIS A 91 -2.87 -0.49 -3.61
N LEU A 92 -4.07 -0.95 -3.24
CA LEU A 92 -5.33 -0.41 -3.75
C LEU A 92 -5.58 0.98 -3.17
N MET A 93 -5.36 1.16 -1.86
CA MET A 93 -5.50 2.48 -1.25
C MET A 93 -4.56 3.50 -1.89
N HIS A 94 -3.29 3.14 -2.13
CA HIS A 94 -2.36 4.03 -2.80
C HIS A 94 -2.83 4.43 -4.20
N VAL A 95 -3.31 3.51 -5.03
CA VAL A 95 -3.77 3.90 -6.39
C VAL A 95 -5.06 4.72 -6.37
N ILE A 96 -5.94 4.53 -5.37
CA ILE A 96 -7.10 5.39 -5.12
C ILE A 96 -6.65 6.83 -4.83
N LEU A 97 -5.67 7.00 -3.93
CA LEU A 97 -5.12 8.32 -3.59
C LEU A 97 -4.41 8.96 -4.79
N SER A 98 -3.67 8.16 -5.57
CA SER A 98 -3.03 8.59 -6.81
C SER A 98 -4.05 9.14 -7.82
N PHE A 99 -5.16 8.42 -8.02
CA PHE A 99 -6.24 8.85 -8.90
C PHE A 99 -6.88 10.16 -8.42
N SER A 100 -7.14 10.27 -7.13
CA SER A 100 -7.68 11.49 -6.52
C SER A 100 -6.75 12.69 -6.71
N ALA A 101 -5.45 12.49 -6.52
CA ALA A 101 -4.43 13.53 -6.72
C ALA A 101 -4.35 13.96 -8.20
N ASN A 102 -4.41 13.02 -9.14
CA ASN A 102 -4.48 13.35 -10.57
C ASN A 102 -5.73 14.16 -10.91
N HIS A 103 -6.88 13.80 -10.35
CA HIS A 103 -8.12 14.55 -10.54
C HIS A 103 -8.01 15.97 -9.97
N LEU A 104 -7.43 16.15 -8.77
CA LEU A 104 -7.15 17.48 -8.22
C LEU A 104 -6.17 18.29 -9.07
N ALA A 105 -5.14 17.64 -9.62
CA ALA A 105 -4.18 18.30 -10.51
C ALA A 105 -4.82 18.80 -11.81
N TYR A 106 -5.89 18.13 -12.27
CA TYR A 106 -6.67 18.55 -13.44
C TYR A 106 -7.56 19.75 -13.14
N ILE A 107 -8.29 19.75 -12.01
CA ILE A 107 -9.25 20.81 -11.69
C ILE A 107 -8.62 22.02 -10.99
N ASN A 108 -7.50 21.85 -10.29
CA ASN A 108 -6.78 22.93 -9.60
C ASN A 108 -5.44 23.21 -10.27
N LEU A 109 -5.49 23.94 -11.38
CA LEU A 109 -4.31 24.27 -12.19
C LEU A 109 -3.20 24.99 -11.40
N SER A 110 -3.58 25.80 -10.39
CA SER A 110 -2.63 26.55 -9.56
C SER A 110 -1.74 25.65 -8.69
N ARG A 111 -2.26 24.50 -8.24
CA ARG A 111 -1.56 23.51 -7.42
C ARG A 111 -1.26 22.22 -8.18
N ALA A 112 -1.35 22.24 -9.51
CA ALA A 112 -1.30 21.02 -10.30
C ALA A 112 0.06 20.31 -10.24
N SER A 113 1.18 21.04 -10.10
CA SER A 113 2.50 20.44 -9.90
C SER A 113 2.57 19.66 -8.58
N TYR A 114 2.07 20.27 -7.50
CA TYR A 114 2.03 19.67 -6.17
C TYR A 114 1.21 18.37 -6.16
N TYR A 115 -0.02 18.39 -6.71
CA TYR A 115 -0.85 17.18 -6.73
C TYR A 115 -0.28 16.09 -7.65
N ARG A 116 0.44 16.45 -8.73
CA ARG A 116 1.14 15.45 -9.56
C ARG A 116 2.27 14.73 -8.82
N VAL A 117 3.00 15.44 -7.96
CA VAL A 117 4.01 14.80 -7.11
C VAL A 117 3.36 13.77 -6.20
N LEU A 118 2.25 14.14 -5.53
CA LEU A 118 1.48 13.20 -4.69
C LEU A 118 0.96 12.01 -5.49
N ALA A 119 0.43 12.25 -6.69
CA ALA A 119 -0.06 11.20 -7.58
C ALA A 119 1.07 10.21 -7.92
N SER A 120 2.22 10.70 -8.37
CA SER A 120 3.38 9.89 -8.71
C SER A 120 3.89 9.08 -7.51
N THR A 121 4.03 9.70 -6.33
CA THR A 121 4.45 9.02 -5.11
C THR A 121 3.53 7.84 -4.76
N HIS A 122 2.22 8.07 -4.77
CA HIS A 122 1.25 7.00 -4.50
C HIS A 122 1.20 5.95 -5.60
N GLN A 123 1.33 6.34 -6.88
CA GLN A 123 1.36 5.41 -8.01
C GLN A 123 2.53 4.42 -7.89
N SER A 124 3.73 4.90 -7.58
CA SER A 124 4.91 4.04 -7.40
C SER A 124 4.74 3.06 -6.22
N ALA A 125 4.17 3.53 -5.10
CA ALA A 125 3.86 2.67 -3.96
C ALA A 125 2.82 1.60 -4.32
N ALA A 126 1.77 1.97 -5.06
CA ALA A 126 0.75 1.05 -5.53
C ALA A 126 1.32 -0.04 -6.44
N LEU A 127 2.09 0.33 -7.46
CA LEU A 127 2.71 -0.61 -8.40
C LEU A 127 3.62 -1.61 -7.68
N THR A 128 4.40 -1.14 -6.71
CA THR A 128 5.27 -2.00 -5.90
C THR A 128 4.46 -3.05 -5.13
N GLY A 129 3.38 -2.64 -4.45
CA GLY A 129 2.52 -3.55 -3.70
C GLY A 129 1.69 -4.48 -4.59
N LEU A 130 1.22 -3.96 -5.73
CA LEU A 130 0.47 -4.72 -6.73
C LEU A 130 1.33 -5.88 -7.28
N ASN A 131 2.56 -5.59 -7.72
CA ASN A 131 3.47 -6.59 -8.27
C ASN A 131 3.83 -7.70 -7.26
N ARG A 132 3.95 -7.37 -5.97
CA ARG A 132 4.15 -8.39 -4.92
C ARG A 132 2.92 -9.28 -4.72
N THR A 133 1.73 -8.68 -4.74
CA THR A 133 0.46 -9.39 -4.47
C THR A 133 0.05 -10.26 -5.66
N LEU A 134 0.40 -9.86 -6.89
CA LEU A 134 0.12 -10.60 -8.11
C LEU A 134 0.74 -12.01 -8.14
N ALA A 135 1.83 -12.25 -7.41
CA ALA A 135 2.47 -13.56 -7.35
C ALA A 135 1.59 -14.64 -6.69
N ASP A 136 0.59 -14.23 -5.89
CA ASP A 136 -0.33 -15.12 -5.17
C ASP A 136 -1.78 -14.69 -5.44
N LEU A 137 -2.14 -14.59 -6.72
CA LEU A 137 -3.51 -14.26 -7.14
C LEU A 137 -4.49 -15.36 -6.70
N GLY A 138 -5.54 -14.97 -5.97
CA GLY A 138 -6.59 -15.88 -5.53
C GLY A 138 -7.92 -15.17 -5.19
N PRO A 139 -8.95 -15.92 -4.78
CA PRO A 139 -10.29 -15.37 -4.51
C PRO A 139 -10.31 -14.28 -3.43
N ALA A 140 -9.36 -14.31 -2.50
CA ALA A 140 -9.27 -13.36 -1.39
C ALA A 140 -8.72 -11.98 -1.79
N ASN A 141 -7.97 -11.88 -2.89
CA ASN A 141 -7.32 -10.63 -3.31
C ASN A 141 -7.67 -10.22 -4.75
N CYS A 142 -8.42 -11.04 -5.49
CA CYS A 142 -8.73 -10.81 -6.90
C CYS A 142 -9.46 -9.48 -7.14
N HIS A 143 -10.39 -9.11 -6.26
CA HIS A 143 -11.12 -7.85 -6.30
C HIS A 143 -10.16 -6.66 -6.16
N ALA A 144 -9.28 -6.70 -5.17
CA ALA A 144 -8.31 -5.65 -4.93
C ALA A 144 -7.30 -5.52 -6.08
N LEU A 145 -6.82 -6.64 -6.61
CA LEU A 145 -5.91 -6.68 -7.76
C LEU A 145 -6.58 -6.10 -9.02
N PHE A 146 -7.83 -6.49 -9.28
CA PHE A 146 -8.62 -5.96 -10.39
C PHE A 146 -8.84 -4.46 -10.30
N ALA A 147 -9.32 -3.96 -9.16
CA ALA A 147 -9.56 -2.53 -8.97
C ALA A 147 -8.24 -1.74 -9.05
N SER A 148 -7.15 -2.29 -8.51
CA SER A 148 -5.85 -1.63 -8.50
C SER A 148 -5.27 -1.45 -9.89
N ALA A 149 -5.31 -2.52 -10.68
CA ALA A 149 -4.82 -2.49 -12.05
C ALA A 149 -5.70 -1.61 -12.94
N SER A 150 -7.02 -1.64 -12.74
CA SER A 150 -7.96 -0.75 -13.44
C SER A 150 -7.67 0.74 -13.17
N LEU A 151 -7.52 1.14 -11.90
CA LEU A 151 -7.17 2.51 -11.53
C LEU A 151 -5.76 2.91 -12.00
N THR A 152 -4.82 1.97 -12.00
CA THR A 152 -3.46 2.18 -12.52
C THR A 152 -3.47 2.55 -14.00
N ILE A 153 -4.25 1.81 -14.80
CA ILE A 153 -4.42 2.11 -16.22
C ILE A 153 -5.05 3.50 -16.40
N MET A 154 -6.09 3.83 -15.65
CA MET A 154 -6.74 5.15 -15.73
C MET A 154 -5.77 6.29 -15.36
N ASN A 155 -4.94 6.10 -14.33
CA ASN A 155 -3.92 7.09 -13.94
C ASN A 155 -2.87 7.30 -15.03
N ALA A 156 -2.44 6.24 -15.70
CA ALA A 156 -1.48 6.35 -16.80
C ALA A 156 -2.05 7.19 -17.97
N PHE A 157 -3.35 7.08 -18.26
CA PHE A 157 -4.01 7.95 -19.24
C PHE A 157 -4.18 9.39 -18.75
N ALA A 158 -4.42 9.60 -17.44
CA ALA A 158 -4.60 10.93 -16.86
C ALA A 158 -3.30 11.76 -16.84
N ASP A 159 -2.14 11.10 -16.67
CA ASP A 159 -0.83 11.75 -16.64
C ASP A 159 -0.20 11.92 -18.04
N ALA A 160 -0.73 11.24 -19.06
CA ALA A 160 -0.27 11.30 -20.45
C ALA A 160 -0.62 12.63 -21.13
N ARG A 161 -0.04 13.74 -20.65
CA ARG A 161 -0.05 15.03 -21.34
C ARG A 161 0.91 15.05 -22.54
N THR A 162 1.77 14.04 -22.64
CA THR A 162 2.58 13.70 -23.81
C THR A 162 2.62 12.18 -23.93
N TYR A 163 1.93 11.60 -24.91
CA TYR A 163 2.03 10.16 -25.21
C TYR A 163 3.43 9.86 -25.78
N SER A 164 4.42 9.63 -24.92
CA SER A 164 5.67 9.03 -25.35
C SER A 164 5.44 7.53 -25.60
N LEU A 165 6.24 6.94 -26.49
CA LEU A 165 6.18 5.50 -26.74
C LEU A 165 6.45 4.69 -25.46
N GLU A 166 7.26 5.21 -24.55
CA GLU A 166 7.55 4.58 -23.26
C GLU A 166 6.30 4.47 -22.38
N ILE A 167 5.52 5.55 -22.25
CA ILE A 167 4.25 5.55 -21.50
C ILE A 167 3.24 4.62 -22.16
N LEU A 168 3.19 4.61 -23.49
CA LEU A 168 2.30 3.70 -24.23
C LEU A 168 2.71 2.23 -24.04
N ILE A 169 4.01 1.93 -24.01
CA ILE A 169 4.51 0.58 -23.73
C ILE A 169 4.15 0.17 -22.30
N GLU A 170 4.30 1.06 -21.31
CA GLU A 170 3.91 0.79 -19.93
C GLU A 170 2.40 0.52 -19.82
N ILE A 171 1.56 1.35 -20.45
CA ILE A 171 0.11 1.13 -20.53
C ILE A 171 -0.21 -0.21 -21.20
N LEU A 172 0.44 -0.56 -22.31
CA LEU A 172 0.21 -1.82 -23.02
C LEU A 172 0.69 -3.04 -22.22
N GLN A 173 1.79 -2.92 -21.47
CA GLN A 173 2.26 -3.95 -20.54
C GLN A 173 1.30 -4.13 -19.37
N LEU A 174 0.79 -3.02 -18.81
CA LEU A 174 -0.25 -3.03 -17.78
C LEU A 174 -1.54 -3.68 -18.29
N LEU A 175 -1.99 -3.35 -19.50
CA LEU A 175 -3.15 -3.96 -20.15
C LEU A 175 -2.95 -5.46 -20.39
N ARG A 176 -1.74 -5.88 -20.79
CA ARG A 176 -1.42 -7.30 -20.99
C ARG A 176 -1.39 -8.07 -19.66
N GLY A 177 -0.82 -7.48 -18.60
CA GLY A 177 -0.85 -8.03 -17.25
C GLY A 177 -2.28 -8.11 -16.69
N MET A 178 -3.09 -7.07 -16.92
CA MET A 178 -4.50 -7.05 -16.55
C MET A 178 -5.30 -8.12 -17.30
N SER A 179 -5.03 -8.34 -18.59
CA SER A 179 -5.68 -9.42 -19.36
C SER A 179 -5.39 -10.81 -18.75
N PHE A 180 -4.17 -11.05 -18.27
CA PHE A 180 -3.84 -12.29 -17.54
C PHE A 180 -4.63 -12.41 -16.23
N VAL A 181 -4.70 -11.33 -15.44
CA VAL A 181 -5.47 -11.28 -14.20
C VAL A 181 -6.96 -11.51 -14.47
N LEU A 182 -7.54 -10.83 -15.46
CA LEU A 182 -8.94 -10.99 -15.84
C LEU A 182 -9.25 -12.41 -16.31
N ASN A 183 -8.45 -12.98 -17.20
CA ASN A 183 -8.69 -14.35 -17.68
C ASN A 183 -8.67 -15.39 -16.55
N THR A 184 -7.95 -15.11 -15.46
CA THR A 184 -7.87 -15.98 -14.29
C THR A 184 -8.97 -15.68 -13.26
N ALA A 185 -9.28 -14.39 -13.05
CA ALA A 185 -10.09 -13.92 -11.93
C ALA A 185 -11.55 -13.57 -12.28
N VAL A 186 -11.90 -13.46 -13.56
CA VAL A 186 -13.28 -13.13 -14.01
C VAL A 186 -14.35 -13.98 -13.30
N PRO A 187 -14.21 -15.31 -13.16
CA PRO A 187 -15.20 -16.11 -12.44
C PRO A 187 -15.37 -15.69 -10.97
N TRP A 188 -14.31 -15.21 -10.31
CA TRP A 188 -14.38 -14.75 -8.93
C TRP A 188 -14.94 -13.33 -8.82
N ILE A 189 -14.67 -12.47 -9.80
CA ILE A 189 -15.15 -11.09 -9.85
C ILE A 189 -16.66 -11.06 -10.18
N GLU A 190 -17.12 -11.90 -11.12
CA GLU A 190 -18.54 -12.01 -11.50
C GLU A 190 -19.42 -12.51 -10.35
N ASN A 191 -18.86 -13.31 -9.45
CA ASN A 191 -19.55 -13.82 -8.27
C ASN A 191 -19.31 -12.99 -7.01
N GLY A 192 -18.64 -11.85 -7.14
CA GLY A 192 -18.25 -10.99 -6.03
C GLY A 192 -18.86 -9.58 -6.09
N PRO A 193 -18.50 -8.71 -5.14
CA PRO A 193 -19.11 -7.38 -5.00
C PRO A 193 -18.80 -6.41 -6.14
N PHE A 194 -17.90 -6.76 -7.08
CA PHE A 194 -17.48 -5.90 -8.18
C PHE A 194 -18.08 -6.30 -9.54
N ASP A 195 -19.08 -7.20 -9.56
CA ASP A 195 -19.70 -7.72 -10.78
C ASP A 195 -20.25 -6.62 -11.71
N ALA A 196 -20.84 -5.55 -11.15
CA ALA A 196 -21.41 -4.48 -11.95
C ALA A 196 -20.36 -3.54 -12.56
N ILE A 197 -19.06 -3.70 -12.25
CA ILE A 197 -17.97 -2.99 -12.96
C ILE A 197 -17.67 -3.66 -14.31
N ILE A 198 -17.86 -4.99 -14.41
CA ILE A 198 -17.47 -5.79 -15.60
C ILE A 198 -18.63 -6.11 -16.54
N ARG A 199 -19.87 -5.77 -16.17
CA ARG A 199 -21.08 -5.91 -16.99
C ARG A 199 -21.39 -4.61 -17.74
#